data_AF-A0A953WFS5-F1
#
_entry.id   AF-A0A953WFS5-F1
#
_cell.length_a   1.000
_cell.length_b   1.000
_cell.length_c   1.000
_cell.angle_alpha   90.00
_cell.angle_beta   90.00
_cell.angle_gamma   90.00
#
_symmetry.space_group_name_H-M   'P 1'
#
loop_
_entity.id
_entity.type
_entity.pdbx_description
1 polymer ?
#
loop_
_entity_poly.entity_id
_entity_poly.type
_entity_poly.pdbx_seq_one_letter_code
_entity_poly.pdbx_strand_id
1 'polypeptide(L)'
;MGELGLNKILGALLATALGLFGLKTLSDVVFAHGGEGHGEEHAEATSLSEQMCEKFAYCVEVAGGGAAAAEEEEVFDLGALLAAADVSRGERTFKGQCTTCHTIDAGGANGTGPNLHGVVGAAKHHHADFNYSAAMTSLGGTWTYEDLNHWLENPSSFARGTSMSFAGLRKDPDRINVIAYLASQSPDAPPFPDPLPAAGEDDGADAAADGAEAPAEGEEAAAPAGDAMEAVEGAADAATETVTDVTEAVVEEADAATETAEEAFDEEAPTPTEEQGE
;
A
#
# COMPACT_ATOMS: atom_id res chain seq x y z
N MET A 1 -62.43 -18.87 -43.19
CA MET A 1 -61.98 -17.46 -43.15
C MET A 1 -60.84 -17.34 -44.14
N GLY A 2 -60.99 -16.55 -45.20
CA GLY A 2 -59.99 -16.51 -46.29
C GLY A 2 -58.62 -16.05 -45.81
N GLU A 3 -57.55 -16.43 -46.52
CA GLU A 3 -56.15 -16.07 -46.22
C GLU A 3 -55.94 -14.55 -46.01
N LEU A 4 -56.76 -13.72 -46.66
CA LEU A 4 -56.81 -12.26 -46.47
C LEU A 4 -57.23 -11.82 -45.05
N GLY A 5 -58.07 -12.61 -44.37
CA GLY A 5 -58.47 -12.38 -42.98
C GLY A 5 -57.39 -12.81 -41.99
N LEU A 6 -56.68 -13.91 -42.29
CA LEU A 6 -55.59 -14.39 -41.44
C LEU A 6 -54.39 -13.44 -41.46
N ASN A 7 -54.01 -12.93 -42.63
CA ASN A 7 -52.91 -11.96 -42.75
C ASN A 7 -53.22 -10.63 -42.03
N LYS A 8 -54.50 -10.22 -41.99
CA LYS A 8 -54.93 -9.05 -41.21
C LYS A 8 -54.85 -9.27 -39.70
N ILE A 9 -55.23 -10.45 -39.23
CA ILE A 9 -55.13 -10.81 -37.80
C ILE A 9 -53.66 -10.91 -37.40
N LEU A 10 -52.83 -11.56 -38.22
CA LEU A 10 -51.40 -11.69 -37.95
C LEU A 10 -50.68 -10.34 -37.99
N GLY A 11 -51.06 -9.47 -38.94
CA GLY A 11 -50.55 -8.10 -39.02
C GLY A 11 -50.96 -7.24 -37.83
N ALA A 12 -52.20 -7.35 -37.37
CA ALA A 12 -52.67 -6.65 -36.17
C ALA A 12 -51.92 -7.14 -34.91
N LEU A 13 -51.73 -8.45 -34.75
CA LEU A 13 -50.96 -9.01 -33.64
C LEU A 13 -49.50 -8.55 -33.66
N LEU A 14 -48.86 -8.56 -34.83
CA LEU A 14 -47.46 -8.15 -34.97
C LEU A 14 -47.28 -6.65 -34.73
N ALA A 15 -48.19 -5.81 -35.24
CA ALA A 15 -48.17 -4.37 -34.97
C ALA A 15 -48.37 -4.07 -33.47
N THR A 16 -49.25 -4.82 -32.81
CA THR A 16 -49.48 -4.66 -31.36
C THR A 16 -48.26 -5.10 -30.56
N ALA A 17 -47.65 -6.25 -30.90
CA ALA A 17 -46.44 -6.74 -30.26
C ALA A 17 -45.25 -5.78 -30.44
N LEU A 18 -45.05 -5.25 -31.66
CA LEU A 18 -43.99 -4.30 -31.95
C LEU A 18 -44.23 -2.96 -31.26
N GLY A 19 -45.48 -2.53 -31.14
CA GLY A 19 -45.86 -1.35 -30.36
C GLY A 19 -45.53 -1.51 -28.88
N LEU A 20 -45.87 -2.65 -28.27
CA LEU A 20 -45.55 -2.94 -26.86
C LEU A 20 -44.04 -3.02 -26.62
N PHE A 21 -43.32 -3.71 -27.50
CA PHE A 21 -41.85 -3.80 -27.41
C PHE A 21 -41.19 -2.44 -27.65
N GLY A 22 -41.68 -1.67 -28.62
CA GLY A 22 -41.19 -0.33 -28.92
C GLY A 22 -41.42 0.65 -27.77
N LEU A 23 -42.63 0.67 -27.18
CA LEU A 23 -42.91 1.48 -26.00
C LEU A 23 -42.03 1.09 -24.81
N LYS A 24 -41.82 -0.21 -24.57
CA LYS A 24 -40.94 -0.70 -23.50
C LYS A 24 -39.50 -0.22 -23.69
N THR A 25 -38.92 -0.46 -24.86
CA THR A 25 -37.54 -0.05 -25.17
C THR A 25 -37.37 1.46 -25.11
N LEU A 26 -38.36 2.22 -25.59
CA LEU A 26 -38.32 3.69 -25.55
C LEU A 26 -38.47 4.22 -24.12
N SER A 27 -39.26 3.56 -23.27
CA SER A 27 -39.32 3.82 -21.83
C SER A 27 -37.97 3.55 -21.16
N ASP A 28 -37.36 2.39 -21.44
CA ASP A 28 -36.07 2.03 -20.87
C ASP A 28 -34.98 3.04 -21.29
N VAL A 29 -34.97 3.49 -22.55
CA VAL A 29 -34.01 4.52 -23.01
C VAL A 29 -34.25 5.90 -22.40
N VAL A 30 -35.52 6.30 -22.22
CA VAL A 30 -35.87 7.62 -21.66
C VAL A 30 -35.65 7.67 -20.15
N PHE A 31 -35.90 6.56 -19.44
CA PHE A 31 -35.80 6.50 -17.98
C PHE A 31 -34.47 5.91 -17.46
N ALA A 32 -33.62 5.31 -18.30
CA ALA A 32 -32.26 4.88 -17.94
C ALA A 32 -31.19 6.00 -17.99
N HIS A 33 -31.59 7.26 -17.85
CA HIS A 33 -30.68 8.39 -17.62
C HIS A 33 -30.82 8.98 -16.21
N GLY A 34 -30.86 8.08 -15.22
CA GLY A 34 -30.80 8.49 -13.80
C GLY A 34 -30.92 7.33 -12.82
N GLY A 35 -29.79 6.67 -12.53
CA GLY A 35 -29.56 5.97 -11.27
C GLY A 35 -30.05 4.52 -11.17
N GLU A 36 -29.11 3.60 -10.99
CA GLU A 36 -29.33 2.30 -10.35
C GLU A 36 -30.08 2.43 -9.02
N GLY A 37 -31.13 1.62 -8.83
CA GLY A 37 -31.87 1.48 -7.57
C GLY A 37 -32.83 0.30 -7.59
N HIS A 38 -32.63 -0.65 -6.69
CA HIS A 38 -33.28 -1.95 -6.52
C HIS A 38 -34.80 -1.92 -6.22
N GLY A 39 -35.50 -3.03 -6.53
CA GLY A 39 -36.79 -3.37 -5.89
C GLY A 39 -37.50 -4.63 -6.43
N GLU A 40 -37.05 -5.84 -6.02
CA GLU A 40 -37.79 -6.90 -5.28
C GLU A 40 -39.05 -7.54 -5.92
N GLU A 41 -38.97 -8.82 -6.33
CA GLU A 41 -39.77 -9.91 -5.74
C GLU A 41 -39.35 -11.32 -6.24
N HIS A 42 -38.77 -12.10 -5.29
CA HIS A 42 -38.75 -13.56 -5.04
C HIS A 42 -39.29 -14.54 -6.11
N ALA A 43 -38.77 -15.76 -6.31
CA ALA A 43 -37.72 -16.56 -5.70
C ALA A 43 -37.60 -17.86 -6.52
N GLU A 44 -36.39 -18.22 -6.93
CA GLU A 44 -35.88 -19.60 -6.83
C GLU A 44 -34.36 -19.52 -6.96
N ALA A 45 -33.66 -20.26 -6.11
CA ALA A 45 -32.23 -20.18 -5.95
C ALA A 45 -31.49 -20.76 -7.16
N THR A 46 -31.14 -19.92 -8.12
CA THR A 46 -30.02 -20.17 -9.04
C THR A 46 -28.84 -19.32 -8.62
N SER A 47 -27.69 -19.98 -8.53
CA SER A 47 -26.47 -19.49 -7.92
C SER A 47 -25.95 -18.23 -8.62
N LEU A 48 -25.28 -17.34 -7.87
CA LEU A 48 -24.62 -16.15 -8.43
C LEU A 48 -23.65 -16.51 -9.58
N SER A 49 -23.14 -17.75 -9.59
CA SER A 49 -22.35 -18.36 -10.67
C SER A 49 -23.12 -18.57 -11.98
N GLU A 50 -24.40 -18.95 -11.95
CA GLU A 50 -25.20 -19.12 -13.17
C GLU A 50 -25.53 -17.77 -13.82
N GLN A 51 -25.82 -16.74 -13.03
CA GLN A 51 -26.05 -15.38 -13.55
C GLN A 51 -24.80 -14.76 -14.18
N MET A 52 -23.61 -15.13 -13.71
CA MET A 52 -22.35 -14.68 -14.30
C MET A 52 -22.04 -15.41 -15.62
N CYS A 53 -22.47 -16.67 -15.75
CA CYS A 53 -22.26 -17.50 -16.94
C CYS A 53 -23.14 -17.10 -18.13
N GLU A 54 -24.38 -16.63 -17.91
CA GLU A 54 -25.21 -16.09 -19.00
C GLU A 54 -24.71 -14.73 -19.52
N LYS A 55 -24.05 -13.95 -18.65
CA LYS A 55 -23.62 -12.58 -18.99
C LYS A 55 -22.23 -12.52 -19.63
N PHE A 56 -21.38 -13.52 -19.42
CA PHE A 56 -20.04 -13.60 -20.00
C PHE A 56 -19.87 -14.94 -20.71
N ALA A 57 -19.66 -14.88 -22.03
CA ALA A 57 -19.70 -16.02 -22.95
C ALA A 57 -18.50 -16.99 -22.87
N TYR A 58 -18.00 -17.28 -21.66
CA TYR A 58 -17.18 -18.46 -21.41
C TYR A 58 -17.36 -18.91 -19.95
N CYS A 59 -17.85 -20.13 -19.76
CA CYS A 59 -17.87 -20.82 -18.47
C CYS A 59 -16.70 -21.82 -18.49
N VAL A 60 -15.76 -21.68 -17.55
CA VAL A 60 -14.84 -22.78 -17.22
C VAL A 60 -15.55 -23.64 -16.18
N GLU A 61 -15.91 -24.86 -16.55
CA GLU A 61 -16.40 -25.86 -15.60
C GLU A 61 -15.26 -26.25 -14.66
N VAL A 62 -15.29 -25.80 -13.41
CA VAL A 62 -14.51 -26.44 -12.35
C VAL A 62 -15.28 -27.66 -11.90
N ALA A 63 -15.03 -28.79 -12.58
CA ALA A 63 -15.49 -30.09 -12.14
C ALA A 63 -14.83 -30.40 -10.78
N GLY A 64 -15.65 -30.40 -9.73
CA GLY A 64 -15.26 -30.90 -8.43
C GLY A 64 -15.02 -32.41 -8.49
N GLY A 65 -13.81 -32.82 -8.14
CA GLY A 65 -13.54 -34.13 -7.54
C GLY A 65 -12.51 -34.99 -8.26
N GLY A 66 -11.28 -35.03 -7.73
CA GLY A 66 -10.52 -36.29 -7.70
C GLY A 66 -9.09 -36.30 -8.22
N ALA A 67 -8.24 -35.38 -7.77
CA ALA A 67 -6.89 -35.71 -7.33
C ALA A 67 -6.46 -34.61 -6.36
N ALA A 68 -6.51 -34.90 -5.06
CA ALA A 68 -5.76 -34.13 -4.08
C ALA A 68 -4.28 -34.40 -4.37
N ALA A 69 -3.73 -33.67 -5.33
CA ALA A 69 -2.41 -33.12 -5.12
C ALA A 69 -2.58 -32.20 -3.92
N ALA A 70 -1.92 -32.51 -2.81
CA ALA A 70 -1.64 -31.51 -1.82
C ALA A 70 -0.89 -30.40 -2.56
N GLU A 71 -1.59 -29.34 -2.95
CA GLU A 71 -0.94 -28.06 -3.02
C GLU A 71 -0.46 -27.82 -1.58
N GLU A 72 0.86 -27.79 -1.41
CA GLU A 72 1.45 -27.06 -0.31
C GLU A 72 0.81 -25.68 -0.34
N GLU A 73 -0.13 -25.43 0.57
CA GLU A 73 -0.58 -24.08 0.86
C GLU A 73 0.69 -23.33 1.26
N GLU A 74 1.20 -22.47 0.39
CA GLU A 74 2.28 -21.54 0.73
C GLU A 74 1.73 -20.67 1.87
N VAL A 75 2.04 -21.08 3.09
CA VAL A 75 1.67 -20.34 4.28
C VAL A 75 2.43 -19.02 4.21
N PHE A 76 1.70 -17.91 4.22
CA PHE A 76 2.31 -16.58 4.29
C PHE A 76 3.02 -16.42 5.64
N ASP A 77 4.33 -16.65 5.65
CA ASP A 77 5.18 -16.46 6.82
C ASP A 77 5.72 -15.02 6.86
N LEU A 78 4.99 -14.16 7.57
CA LEU A 78 5.39 -12.76 7.76
C LEU A 78 6.74 -12.62 8.46
N GLY A 79 7.07 -13.51 9.40
CA GLY A 79 8.31 -13.49 10.16
C GLY A 79 9.52 -13.76 9.28
N ALA A 80 9.45 -14.83 8.47
CA ALA A 80 10.49 -15.13 7.48
C ALA A 80 10.67 -13.99 6.46
N LEU A 81 9.57 -13.42 5.97
CA LEU A 81 9.61 -12.33 5.01
C LEU A 81 10.25 -11.05 5.58
N LEU A 82 9.89 -10.67 6.81
CA LEU A 82 10.48 -9.50 7.48
C LEU A 82 11.95 -9.71 7.81
N ALA A 83 12.34 -10.91 8.24
CA ALA A 83 13.74 -11.26 8.48
C ALA A 83 14.59 -11.18 7.20
N ALA A 84 13.99 -11.47 6.03
CA ALA A 84 14.64 -11.38 4.73
C ALA A 84 14.48 -10.01 4.02
N ALA A 85 13.87 -9.02 4.68
CA ALA A 85 13.53 -7.74 4.06
C ALA A 85 14.77 -6.89 3.73
N ASP A 86 14.70 -6.15 2.62
CA ASP A 86 15.69 -5.15 2.22
C ASP A 86 15.21 -3.74 2.59
N VAL A 87 15.76 -3.23 3.68
CA VAL A 87 15.47 -1.88 4.21
C VAL A 87 15.76 -0.78 3.18
N SER A 88 16.84 -0.92 2.37
CA SER A 88 17.19 0.09 1.36
C SER A 88 16.19 0.09 0.20
N ARG A 89 15.63 -1.07 -0.16
CA ARG A 89 14.47 -1.15 -1.08
C ARG A 89 13.24 -0.51 -0.47
N GLY A 90 13.00 -0.76 0.81
CA GLY A 90 11.91 -0.17 1.57
C GLY A 90 11.95 1.35 1.54
N GLU A 91 13.11 1.94 1.80
CA GLU A 91 13.33 3.38 1.74
C GLU A 91 13.02 3.94 0.35
N ARG A 92 13.44 3.26 -0.73
CA ARG A 92 13.14 3.69 -2.10
C ARG A 92 11.64 3.66 -2.40
N THR A 93 10.94 2.60 -1.98
CA THR A 93 9.49 2.51 -2.14
C THR A 93 8.79 3.60 -1.33
N PHE A 94 9.22 3.84 -0.09
CA PHE A 94 8.70 4.92 0.74
C PHE A 94 8.89 6.29 0.09
N LYS A 95 10.10 6.57 -0.42
CA LYS A 95 10.40 7.81 -1.15
C LYS A 95 9.54 8.00 -2.39
N GLY A 96 9.18 6.91 -3.08
CA GLY A 96 8.36 6.98 -4.29
C GLY A 96 6.85 7.03 -4.04
N GLN A 97 6.37 6.55 -2.89
CA GLN A 97 4.93 6.32 -2.66
C GLN A 97 4.35 7.07 -1.45
N CYS A 98 5.18 7.51 -0.50
CA CYS A 98 4.71 7.99 0.80
C CYS A 98 5.08 9.46 1.09
N THR A 99 6.24 9.91 0.61
CA THR A 99 6.84 11.23 0.96
C THR A 99 6.04 12.43 0.49
N THR A 100 5.19 12.28 -0.53
CA THR A 100 4.26 13.35 -0.96
C THR A 100 3.31 13.76 0.16
N CYS A 101 2.98 12.83 1.06
CA CYS A 101 2.00 13.07 2.12
C CYS A 101 2.60 13.01 3.52
N HIS A 102 3.69 12.24 3.71
CA HIS A 102 4.25 11.94 5.02
C HIS A 102 5.72 12.36 5.11
N THR A 103 6.10 12.84 6.29
CA THR A 103 7.50 13.00 6.70
C THR A 103 7.93 11.79 7.53
N ILE A 104 9.24 11.55 7.62
CA ILE A 104 9.80 10.37 8.34
C ILE A 104 10.86 10.74 9.39
N ASP A 105 11.38 11.96 9.34
CA ASP A 105 12.37 12.42 10.31
C ASP A 105 11.76 12.58 11.71
N ALA A 106 12.56 12.31 12.73
CA ALA A 106 12.17 12.49 14.13
C ALA A 106 11.74 13.94 14.40
N GLY A 107 10.51 14.12 14.90
CA GLY A 107 9.95 15.45 15.14
C GLY A 107 9.58 16.22 13.86
N GLY A 108 9.55 15.53 12.70
CA GLY A 108 9.12 16.12 11.44
C GLY A 108 7.68 16.61 11.47
N ALA A 109 7.36 17.58 10.61
CA ALA A 109 6.03 18.18 10.55
C ALA A 109 4.98 17.22 9.98
N ASN A 110 3.75 17.35 10.46
CA ASN A 110 2.58 16.77 9.79
C ASN A 110 2.29 17.54 8.49
N GLY A 111 1.82 16.82 7.46
CA GLY A 111 1.42 17.38 6.18
C GLY A 111 0.01 16.93 5.79
N THR A 112 -0.14 16.45 4.55
CA THR A 112 -1.37 15.77 4.10
C THR A 112 -1.65 14.54 4.95
N GLY A 113 -0.61 13.81 5.35
CA GLY A 113 -0.64 12.76 6.36
C GLY A 113 0.19 13.13 7.59
N PRO A 114 0.07 12.37 8.70
CA PRO A 114 0.92 12.56 9.87
C PRO A 114 2.39 12.23 9.55
N ASN A 115 3.32 12.71 10.37
CA ASN A 115 4.66 12.16 10.41
C ASN A 115 4.61 10.64 10.71
N LEU A 116 5.58 9.87 10.20
CA LEU A 116 5.61 8.40 10.35
C LEU A 116 6.81 7.91 11.16
N HIS A 117 7.61 8.79 11.74
CA HIS A 117 8.68 8.41 12.66
C HIS A 117 8.07 7.76 13.91
N GLY A 118 8.56 6.58 14.31
CA GLY A 118 8.00 5.89 15.46
C GLY A 118 6.64 5.22 15.22
N VAL A 119 6.20 5.07 13.97
CA VAL A 119 4.85 4.54 13.69
C VAL A 119 4.69 3.07 14.08
N VAL A 120 5.74 2.24 13.95
CA VAL A 120 5.66 0.81 14.22
C VAL A 120 5.58 0.57 15.72
N GLY A 121 4.54 -0.15 16.17
CA GLY A 121 4.25 -0.36 17.59
C GLY A 121 3.48 0.78 18.27
N ALA A 122 3.41 1.97 17.67
CA ALA A 122 2.63 3.09 18.21
C ALA A 122 1.12 2.91 18.03
N ALA A 123 0.32 3.66 18.79
CA ALA A 123 -1.13 3.68 18.60
C ALA A 123 -1.50 4.19 17.19
N LYS A 124 -2.56 3.63 16.59
CA LYS A 124 -2.92 3.91 15.18
C LYS A 124 -3.20 5.38 14.87
N HIS A 125 -3.52 6.17 15.88
CA HIS A 125 -3.80 7.60 15.81
C HIS A 125 -2.99 8.42 16.85
N HIS A 126 -1.70 8.09 17.03
CA HIS A 126 -0.90 8.62 18.15
C HIS A 126 -0.47 10.10 18.02
N HIS A 127 -0.47 10.71 16.83
CA HIS A 127 -0.12 12.12 16.68
C HIS A 127 -1.30 13.02 17.08
N ALA A 128 -1.28 13.53 18.30
CA ALA A 128 -2.37 14.35 18.86
C ALA A 128 -2.73 15.59 18.02
N ASP A 129 -1.76 16.17 17.32
CA ASP A 129 -1.95 17.38 16.51
C ASP A 129 -2.36 17.10 15.05
N PHE A 130 -2.54 15.82 14.67
CA PHE A 130 -3.03 15.45 13.33
C PHE A 130 -4.54 15.18 13.37
N ASN A 131 -5.27 15.77 12.41
CA ASN A 131 -6.72 15.55 12.31
C ASN A 131 -7.03 14.26 11.55
N TYR A 132 -7.09 13.15 12.28
CA TYR A 132 -7.43 11.84 11.73
C TYR A 132 -8.90 11.76 11.27
N SER A 133 -9.15 10.92 10.25
CA SER A 133 -10.52 10.57 9.85
C SER A 133 -11.29 9.87 10.97
N ALA A 134 -12.63 9.95 10.93
CA ALA A 134 -13.50 9.22 11.85
C ALA A 134 -13.25 7.70 11.79
N ALA A 135 -12.96 7.17 10.59
CA ALA A 135 -12.60 5.77 10.40
C ALA A 135 -11.34 5.41 11.20
N MET A 136 -10.29 6.22 11.11
CA MET A 136 -9.03 5.94 11.79
C MET A 136 -9.11 6.12 13.31
N THR A 137 -9.82 7.14 13.78
CA THR A 137 -10.03 7.35 15.24
C THR A 137 -10.92 6.29 15.88
N SER A 138 -11.76 5.61 15.09
CA SER A 138 -12.54 4.46 15.56
C SER A 138 -11.71 3.18 15.69
N LEU A 139 -10.54 3.11 15.02
CA LEU A 139 -9.63 1.99 15.13
C LEU A 139 -8.79 2.13 16.40
N GLY A 140 -8.94 1.16 17.32
CA GLY A 140 -8.07 1.04 18.48
C GLY A 140 -6.79 0.24 18.21
N GLY A 141 -5.98 0.13 19.26
CA GLY A 141 -4.76 -0.68 19.26
C GLY A 141 -3.56 0.02 18.63
N THR A 142 -2.53 -0.78 18.35
CA THR A 142 -1.23 -0.34 17.84
C THR A 142 -1.00 -0.81 16.41
N TRP A 143 -0.03 -0.20 15.73
CA TRP A 143 0.45 -0.66 14.44
C TRP A 143 1.39 -1.86 14.62
N THR A 144 0.82 -3.07 14.60
CA THR A 144 1.60 -4.31 14.49
C THR A 144 2.10 -4.50 13.06
N TYR A 145 3.04 -5.43 12.87
CA TYR A 145 3.55 -5.76 11.53
C TYR A 145 2.46 -6.32 10.61
N GLU A 146 1.56 -7.13 11.16
CA GLU A 146 0.40 -7.70 10.46
C GLU A 146 -0.59 -6.62 10.06
N ASP A 147 -0.91 -5.71 10.99
CA ASP A 147 -1.82 -4.59 10.73
C ASP A 147 -1.24 -3.65 9.67
N LEU A 148 0.07 -3.37 9.72
CA LEU A 148 0.75 -2.58 8.68
C LEU A 148 0.74 -3.30 7.33
N ASN A 149 0.94 -4.62 7.30
CA ASN A 149 0.89 -5.40 6.07
C ASN A 149 -0.49 -5.29 5.41
N HIS A 150 -1.58 -5.48 6.17
CA HIS A 150 -2.95 -5.34 5.65
C HIS A 150 -3.30 -3.89 5.30
N TRP A 151 -2.90 -2.93 6.13
CA TRP A 151 -3.12 -1.51 5.90
C TRP A 151 -2.47 -1.05 4.59
N LEU A 152 -1.21 -1.38 4.38
CA LEU A 152 -0.47 -1.00 3.19
C LEU A 152 -0.95 -1.75 1.95
N GLU A 153 -1.51 -2.95 2.08
CA GLU A 153 -2.09 -3.67 0.95
C GLU A 153 -3.36 -2.98 0.41
N ASN A 154 -4.26 -2.56 1.31
CA ASN A 154 -5.47 -1.84 0.92
C ASN A 154 -6.03 -0.97 2.05
N PRO A 155 -5.62 0.31 2.12
CA PRO A 155 -6.06 1.19 3.19
C PRO A 155 -7.57 1.40 3.23
N SER A 156 -8.20 1.50 2.05
CA SER A 156 -9.64 1.72 1.92
C SER A 156 -10.47 0.53 2.42
N SER A 157 -9.94 -0.68 2.30
CA SER A 157 -10.58 -1.90 2.80
C SER A 157 -10.34 -2.08 4.29
N PHE A 158 -9.13 -1.79 4.76
CA PHE A 158 -8.75 -1.91 6.17
C PHE A 158 -9.49 -0.89 7.05
N ALA A 159 -9.55 0.37 6.64
CA ALA A 159 -10.31 1.42 7.32
C ALA A 159 -11.26 2.12 6.33
N ARG A 160 -12.46 1.57 6.18
CA ARG A 160 -13.48 2.15 5.28
C ARG A 160 -13.82 3.57 5.69
N GLY A 161 -13.65 4.52 4.77
CA GLY A 161 -13.82 5.95 5.05
C GLY A 161 -12.56 6.65 5.55
N THR A 162 -11.40 6.01 5.49
CA THR A 162 -10.12 6.70 5.71
C THR A 162 -9.92 7.85 4.71
N SER A 163 -9.33 8.94 5.18
CA SER A 163 -8.94 10.08 4.33
C SER A 163 -7.62 9.83 3.58
N MET A 164 -6.92 8.73 3.84
CA MET A 164 -5.70 8.40 3.11
C MET A 164 -6.02 7.88 1.70
N SER A 165 -5.86 8.75 0.71
CA SER A 165 -6.07 8.42 -0.71
C SER A 165 -4.87 7.67 -1.29
N PHE A 166 -4.69 6.41 -0.90
CA PHE A 166 -3.63 5.54 -1.39
C PHE A 166 -4.21 4.20 -1.86
N ALA A 167 -3.80 3.74 -3.05
CA ALA A 167 -4.34 2.52 -3.67
C ALA A 167 -3.83 1.23 -3.01
N GLY A 168 -2.74 1.31 -2.25
CA GLY A 168 -2.07 0.19 -1.62
C GLY A 168 -0.88 -0.36 -2.43
N LEU A 169 -0.01 -1.09 -1.74
CA LEU A 169 1.14 -1.81 -2.26
C LEU A 169 0.75 -3.29 -2.44
N ARG A 170 0.41 -3.68 -3.66
CA ARG A 170 -0.11 -5.05 -3.94
C ARG A 170 0.95 -6.14 -3.86
N LYS A 171 2.22 -5.79 -4.05
CA LYS A 171 3.32 -6.74 -4.05
C LYS A 171 3.86 -6.92 -2.65
N ASP A 172 3.89 -8.16 -2.18
CA ASP A 172 4.37 -8.49 -0.85
C ASP A 172 5.80 -8.00 -0.61
N PRO A 173 6.78 -8.20 -1.53
CA PRO A 173 8.13 -7.69 -1.32
C PRO A 173 8.17 -6.17 -1.11
N ASP A 174 7.36 -5.41 -1.83
CA ASP A 174 7.34 -3.95 -1.69
C ASP A 174 6.77 -3.54 -0.32
N ARG A 175 5.70 -4.20 0.14
CA ARG A 175 5.12 -3.95 1.48
C ARG A 175 6.09 -4.31 2.58
N ILE A 176 6.63 -5.53 2.55
CA ILE A 176 7.52 -6.06 3.59
C ILE A 176 8.76 -5.19 3.72
N ASN A 177 9.37 -4.78 2.59
CA ASN A 177 10.52 -3.89 2.62
C ASN A 177 10.17 -2.52 3.21
N VAL A 178 9.01 -1.93 2.88
CA VAL A 178 8.56 -0.66 3.47
C VAL A 178 8.32 -0.80 4.97
N ILE A 179 7.72 -1.91 5.41
CA ILE A 179 7.46 -2.17 6.83
C ILE A 179 8.80 -2.28 7.59
N ALA A 180 9.78 -2.99 7.04
CA ALA A 180 11.12 -3.08 7.63
C ALA A 180 11.80 -1.70 7.68
N TYR A 181 11.63 -0.87 6.65
CA TYR A 181 12.10 0.51 6.68
C TYR A 181 11.41 1.33 7.77
N LEU A 182 10.08 1.29 7.88
CA LEU A 182 9.35 1.99 8.94
C LEU A 182 9.77 1.53 10.34
N ALA A 183 10.06 0.23 10.50
CA ALA A 183 10.60 -0.32 11.75
C ALA A 183 11.97 0.27 12.07
N SER A 184 12.86 0.41 11.08
CA SER A 184 14.16 1.08 11.27
C SER A 184 14.04 2.55 11.67
N GLN A 185 12.91 3.19 11.36
CA GLN A 185 12.60 4.59 11.71
C GLN A 185 11.72 4.67 12.98
N SER A 186 11.59 3.58 13.71
CA SER A 186 10.75 3.47 14.90
C SER A 186 11.58 2.96 16.09
N PRO A 187 12.03 3.84 17.00
CA PRO A 187 12.91 3.47 18.11
C PRO A 187 12.31 2.40 19.04
N ASP A 188 10.99 2.41 19.22
CA ASP A 188 10.25 1.50 20.09
C ASP A 188 9.58 0.34 19.30
N ALA A 189 10.03 0.06 18.08
CA ALA A 189 9.47 -1.03 17.28
C ALA A 189 9.65 -2.38 18.02
N PRO A 190 8.59 -3.21 18.12
CA PRO A 190 8.74 -4.56 18.64
C PRO A 190 9.68 -5.39 17.74
N PRO A 191 10.35 -6.43 18.26
CA PRO A 191 11.13 -7.33 17.41
C PRO A 191 10.25 -7.94 16.32
N PHE A 192 10.84 -8.26 15.16
CA PHE A 192 10.12 -8.99 14.12
C PHE A 192 9.61 -10.33 14.66
N PRO A 193 8.42 -10.77 14.23
CA PRO A 193 7.88 -12.06 14.64
C PRO A 193 8.82 -13.18 14.18
N ASP A 194 8.94 -14.22 15.01
CA ASP A 194 9.71 -15.41 14.65
C ASP A 194 9.11 -16.07 13.40
N PRO A 195 9.94 -16.56 12.46
CA PRO A 195 9.47 -17.37 11.35
C PRO A 195 8.66 -18.57 11.82
N LEU A 196 7.64 -18.94 11.06
CA LEU A 196 6.90 -20.16 11.32
C LEU A 196 7.86 -21.36 11.22
N PRO A 197 7.68 -22.39 12.07
CA PRO A 197 8.49 -23.59 11.97
C PRO A 197 8.36 -24.16 10.56
N ALA A 198 9.50 -24.48 9.93
CA ALA A 198 9.51 -25.05 8.60
C ALA A 198 8.59 -26.28 8.58
N ALA A 199 7.56 -26.25 7.73
CA ALA A 199 6.67 -27.39 7.56
C ALA A 199 7.49 -28.54 6.95
N GLY A 200 8.01 -29.44 7.80
CA GLY A 200 8.89 -30.51 7.33
C GLY A 200 9.74 -31.24 8.36
N GLU A 201 9.76 -30.84 9.63
CA GLU A 201 10.40 -31.63 10.69
C GLU A 201 9.34 -32.40 11.50
N ASP A 202 8.75 -33.41 10.85
CA ASP A 202 8.13 -34.54 11.55
C ASP A 202 9.27 -35.38 12.16
N ASP A 203 9.82 -34.93 13.28
CA ASP A 203 10.51 -35.83 14.19
C ASP A 203 9.46 -36.57 15.00
N GLY A 204 8.98 -37.67 14.42
CA GLY A 204 8.23 -38.68 15.15
C GLY A 204 9.05 -39.21 16.35
N ALA A 205 8.61 -38.86 17.55
CA ALA A 205 8.92 -39.60 18.76
C ALA A 205 7.67 -39.65 19.66
N ASP A 206 7.05 -40.83 19.67
CA ASP A 206 5.94 -41.24 20.51
C ASP A 206 6.32 -41.34 21.99
N ALA A 207 5.30 -41.11 22.82
CA ALA A 207 5.07 -41.62 24.17
C ALA A 207 5.80 -41.03 25.39
N ALA A 208 4.97 -40.33 26.17
CA ALA A 208 4.53 -40.72 27.53
C ALA A 208 4.97 -39.83 28.70
N ALA A 209 3.98 -39.08 29.18
CA ALA A 209 3.58 -38.82 30.57
C ALA A 209 4.57 -39.18 31.70
N ASP A 210 4.94 -38.16 32.48
CA ASP A 210 4.62 -38.03 33.92
C ASP A 210 4.86 -36.54 34.27
N GLY A 211 3.90 -35.81 34.84
CA GLY A 211 3.74 -35.77 36.29
C GLY A 211 4.28 -34.43 36.83
N ALA A 212 3.38 -33.65 37.44
CA ALA A 212 3.61 -32.32 37.99
C ALA A 212 4.71 -32.24 39.05
N GLU A 213 5.42 -31.10 39.17
CA GLU A 213 5.21 -30.08 40.21
C GLU A 213 6.30 -28.98 40.12
N ALA A 214 5.89 -27.72 40.26
CA ALA A 214 6.75 -26.61 40.67
C ALA A 214 7.07 -26.74 42.18
N PRO A 215 8.08 -26.04 42.73
CA PRO A 215 7.78 -24.67 43.18
C PRO A 215 8.95 -23.66 43.20
N ALA A 216 8.52 -22.39 43.20
CA ALA A 216 9.00 -21.23 43.98
C ALA A 216 10.43 -20.66 43.85
N GLU A 217 10.45 -19.40 43.36
CA GLU A 217 11.07 -18.16 43.91
C GLU A 217 12.47 -18.17 44.55
N GLY A 218 13.32 -17.24 44.10
CA GLY A 218 14.56 -16.85 44.79
C GLY A 218 15.47 -15.87 44.03
N GLU A 219 15.37 -14.60 44.43
CA GLU A 219 16.16 -13.37 44.22
C GLU A 219 17.70 -13.44 43.95
N GLU A 220 18.17 -12.44 43.20
CA GLU A 220 19.49 -11.72 43.18
C GLU A 220 20.83 -12.48 43.08
N ALA A 221 21.68 -12.08 42.12
CA ALA A 221 22.77 -11.12 42.39
C ALA A 221 23.78 -10.96 41.22
N ALA A 222 24.07 -9.69 40.92
CA ALA A 222 25.39 -9.09 40.66
C ALA A 222 26.32 -9.58 39.52
N ALA A 223 26.69 -8.61 38.68
CA ALA A 223 27.88 -8.53 37.83
C ALA A 223 29.21 -8.61 38.64
N PRO A 224 30.41 -8.77 38.02
CA PRO A 224 31.07 -7.63 37.35
C PRO A 224 32.09 -7.98 36.23
N ALA A 225 32.78 -6.93 35.76
CA ALA A 225 33.95 -6.83 34.87
C ALA A 225 33.62 -6.74 33.37
N GLY A 226 34.19 -5.84 32.57
CA GLY A 226 35.35 -4.98 32.75
C GLY A 226 36.18 -5.00 31.46
N ASP A 227 36.58 -3.81 30.99
CA ASP A 227 37.61 -3.55 29.96
C ASP A 227 37.37 -3.98 28.50
N ALA A 228 37.03 -3.00 27.65
CA ALA A 228 37.64 -2.78 26.33
C ALA A 228 37.08 -1.49 25.68
N MET A 229 37.57 -0.33 26.10
CA MET A 229 37.38 0.94 25.38
C MET A 229 38.73 1.64 25.27
N GLU A 230 39.60 1.10 24.42
CA GLU A 230 40.78 1.80 23.92
C GLU A 230 41.13 1.21 22.55
N ALA A 231 40.37 1.59 21.51
CA ALA A 231 40.74 1.44 20.09
C ALA A 231 39.68 2.04 19.14
N VAL A 232 39.33 3.33 19.25
CA VAL A 232 38.58 4.02 18.17
C VAL A 232 39.00 5.50 17.93
N GLU A 233 40.17 5.93 18.39
CA GLU A 233 40.73 7.27 18.07
C GLU A 233 41.75 7.22 16.93
N GLY A 234 41.39 6.61 15.80
CA GLY A 234 42.28 6.52 14.63
C GLY A 234 41.60 6.68 13.26
N ALA A 235 40.28 6.82 13.21
CA ALA A 235 39.54 6.82 11.93
C ALA A 235 38.66 8.05 11.70
N ALA A 236 38.70 9.05 12.59
CA ALA A 236 37.92 10.29 12.47
C ALA A 236 38.68 11.44 11.77
N ASP A 237 40.00 11.30 11.55
CA ASP A 237 40.84 12.39 11.02
C ASP A 237 40.93 12.38 9.47
N ALA A 238 40.82 11.22 8.83
CA ALA A 238 40.98 11.11 7.36
C ALA A 238 39.72 11.46 6.55
N ALA A 239 38.54 11.43 7.16
CA ALA A 239 37.26 11.69 6.49
C ALA A 239 36.87 13.19 6.48
N THR A 240 37.50 14.00 7.33
CA THR A 240 37.21 15.44 7.42
C THR A 240 38.02 16.23 6.39
N GLU A 241 39.22 15.77 6.04
CA GLU A 241 40.07 16.41 5.01
C GLU A 241 39.49 16.24 3.59
N THR A 242 38.89 15.09 3.29
CA THR A 242 38.31 14.79 1.96
C THR A 242 36.99 15.51 1.69
N VAL A 243 36.23 15.87 2.73
CA VAL A 243 34.96 16.61 2.56
C VAL A 243 35.21 18.10 2.35
N THR A 244 36.29 18.64 2.92
CA THR A 244 36.61 20.07 2.81
C THR A 244 37.19 20.42 1.43
N ASP A 245 38.06 19.56 0.88
CA ASP A 245 38.67 19.70 -0.45
C ASP A 245 37.63 19.67 -1.58
N VAL A 246 36.63 18.79 -1.47
CA VAL A 246 35.52 18.70 -2.44
C VAL A 246 34.59 19.90 -2.36
N THR A 247 34.39 20.50 -1.17
CA THR A 247 33.56 21.71 -1.06
C THR A 247 34.25 22.95 -1.62
N GLU A 248 35.57 23.06 -1.53
CA GLU A 248 36.32 24.22 -2.04
C GLU A 248 36.38 24.21 -3.58
N ALA A 249 36.57 23.03 -4.18
CA ALA A 249 36.57 22.87 -5.64
C ALA A 249 35.20 23.17 -6.30
N VAL A 250 34.10 22.89 -5.61
CA VAL A 250 32.75 23.16 -6.15
C VAL A 250 32.37 24.64 -6.04
N VAL A 251 33.00 25.38 -5.13
CA VAL A 251 32.81 26.84 -4.99
C VAL A 251 33.62 27.60 -6.04
N GLU A 252 34.85 27.16 -6.38
CA GLU A 252 35.64 27.77 -7.47
C GLU A 252 34.98 27.60 -8.85
N GLU A 253 34.41 26.42 -9.14
CA GLU A 253 33.71 26.17 -10.41
C GLU A 253 32.40 26.98 -10.53
N ALA A 254 31.76 27.31 -9.41
CA ALA A 254 30.55 28.14 -9.39
C ALA A 254 30.86 29.63 -9.61
N ASP A 255 32.00 30.13 -9.13
CA ASP A 255 32.42 31.54 -9.27
C ASP A 255 32.88 31.85 -10.71
N ALA A 256 33.59 30.90 -11.36
CA ALA A 256 33.98 31.01 -12.77
C ALA A 256 32.79 30.99 -13.75
N ALA A 257 31.70 30.30 -13.39
CA ALA A 257 30.47 30.25 -14.18
C ALA A 257 29.65 31.56 -14.08
N THR A 258 29.83 32.34 -13.01
CA THR A 258 29.17 33.65 -12.86
C THR A 258 29.91 34.78 -13.58
N GLU A 259 31.25 34.76 -13.62
CA GLU A 259 32.03 35.78 -14.34
C GLU A 259 31.81 35.70 -15.87
N THR A 260 31.69 34.49 -16.41
CA THR A 260 31.41 34.26 -17.85
C THR A 260 29.98 34.65 -18.27
N ALA A 261 29.04 34.76 -17.33
CA ALA A 261 27.67 35.18 -17.60
C ALA A 261 27.51 36.72 -17.59
N GLU A 262 28.34 37.45 -16.85
CA GLU A 262 28.34 38.92 -16.86
C GLU A 262 29.03 39.50 -18.10
N GLU A 263 30.10 38.88 -18.60
CA GLU A 263 30.78 39.36 -19.83
C GLU A 263 29.94 39.16 -21.11
N ALA A 264 28.98 38.22 -21.11
CA ALA A 264 28.08 38.00 -22.23
C ALA A 264 26.92 39.01 -22.31
N PHE A 265 26.67 39.79 -21.26
CA PHE A 265 25.54 40.74 -21.20
C PHE A 265 25.91 42.18 -21.60
N ASP A 266 27.21 42.51 -21.69
CA ASP A 266 27.68 43.85 -22.07
C ASP A 266 27.82 44.04 -23.60
N GLU A 267 27.85 42.95 -24.40
CA GLU A 267 28.05 43.02 -25.87
C GLU A 267 26.75 43.28 -26.67
N GLU A 268 25.56 43.20 -26.04
CA GLU A 268 24.27 43.36 -26.72
C GLU A 268 23.48 44.61 -26.26
N ALA A 269 24.15 45.76 -26.20
CA ALA A 269 23.47 47.04 -26.07
C ALA A 269 23.05 47.59 -27.46
N PRO A 270 21.75 47.78 -27.76
CA PRO A 270 21.31 48.33 -29.03
C PRO A 270 21.66 49.82 -29.16
N THR A 271 22.22 50.20 -30.31
CA THR A 271 22.55 51.60 -30.63
C THR A 271 21.27 52.45 -30.76
N PRO A 272 21.25 53.68 -30.21
CA PRO A 272 20.09 54.57 -30.33
C PRO A 272 19.96 55.05 -31.79
N THR A 273 18.82 54.75 -32.42
CA THR A 273 18.48 55.25 -33.75
C THR A 273 18.13 56.74 -33.65
N GLU A 274 18.93 57.57 -34.31
CA GLU A 274 18.68 59.01 -34.45
C GLU A 274 17.41 59.27 -35.27
N GLU A 275 16.46 59.97 -34.64
CA GLU A 275 15.28 60.57 -35.26
C GLU A 275 15.73 61.72 -36.18
N GLN A 276 15.70 61.51 -37.50
CA GLN A 276 15.78 62.59 -38.49
C GLN A 276 14.38 62.89 -39.01
N GLY A 277 13.95 64.13 -38.79
CA GLY A 277 12.66 64.63 -39.23
C GLY A 277 12.60 64.96 -40.72
N GLU A 278 11.37 64.94 -41.24
CA GLU A 278 10.74 65.97 -42.10
C GLU A 278 9.25 65.66 -42.25
#